data_AF-A0A2I0T8Z1-F1
#
_entry.id   AF-A0A2I0T8Z1-F1
#
_cell.length_a   1.000
_cell.length_b   1.000
_cell.length_c   1.000
_cell.angle_alpha   90.00
_cell.angle_beta   90.00
_cell.angle_gamma   90.00
#
_symmetry.space_group_name_H-M   'P 1'
#
loop_
_entity.id
_entity.type
_entity.pdbx_description
1 polymer ?
#
loop_
_entity_poly.entity_id
_entity_poly.type
_entity_poly.pdbx_seq_one_letter_code
_entity_poly.pdbx_strand_id
1 'polypeptide(L)'
;MVIDEELLGDGHSYSPKAIHSWLTRVMYNRRSKINPLWNTVVIGGCYNGESFLGYVDMLGVAYEAPTLATGYGAYLAQYEIAIVTEKGVELEGPLTLEASWDIAHLVSGFE
;
A
#
# COMPACT_ATOMS: atom_id res chain seq x y z
N MET A 1 1.36 7.73 -9.20
CA MET A 1 2.17 6.95 -10.15
C MET A 1 1.20 6.14 -11.00
N VAL A 2 0.61 6.78 -12.01
CA VAL A 2 0.01 6.05 -13.13
C VAL A 2 1.21 5.54 -13.92
N ILE A 3 1.30 4.24 -14.12
CA ILE A 3 2.34 3.67 -14.97
C ILE A 3 1.85 3.94 -16.40
N ASP A 4 2.20 5.10 -16.94
CA ASP A 4 1.99 5.39 -18.36
C ASP A 4 2.83 4.41 -19.16
N GLU A 5 2.17 3.64 -20.03
CA GLU A 5 2.84 2.81 -21.02
C GLU A 5 3.34 3.72 -22.15
N GLU A 6 4.33 4.55 -21.84
CA GLU A 6 4.82 5.64 -22.70
C GLU A 6 5.79 5.15 -23.79
N LEU A 7 5.62 3.91 -24.27
CA LEU A 7 6.46 3.34 -25.34
C LEU A 7 5.79 3.41 -26.73
N LEU A 8 4.45 3.29 -26.80
CA LEU A 8 3.71 3.30 -28.07
C LEU A 8 2.67 4.43 -28.18
N GLY A 9 2.28 5.08 -27.06
CA GLY A 9 1.38 6.23 -27.07
C GLY A 9 0.01 5.92 -27.70
N ASP A 10 -0.44 4.67 -27.63
CA ASP A 10 -1.70 4.19 -28.23
C ASP A 10 -2.94 4.51 -27.38
N GLY A 11 -2.74 5.21 -26.25
CA GLY A 11 -3.80 5.64 -25.34
C GLY A 11 -4.26 4.59 -24.34
N HIS A 12 -3.61 3.42 -24.27
CA HIS A 12 -3.90 2.43 -23.25
C HIS A 12 -3.06 2.68 -21.99
N SER A 13 -3.71 2.62 -20.82
CA SER A 13 -3.07 2.70 -19.52
C SER A 13 -3.40 1.46 -18.70
N TYR A 14 -2.49 1.06 -17.82
CA TYR A 14 -2.72 -0.07 -16.94
C TYR A 14 -3.65 0.32 -15.79
N SER A 15 -4.75 -0.41 -15.64
CA SER A 15 -5.62 -0.24 -14.47
C SER A 15 -4.90 -0.71 -13.20
N PRO A 16 -5.23 -0.15 -12.02
CA PRO A 16 -4.67 -0.59 -10.73
C PRO A 16 -4.83 -2.10 -10.50
N LYS A 17 -5.96 -2.66 -10.95
CA LYS A 17 -6.26 -4.08 -10.88
C LYS A 17 -5.36 -4.93 -11.81
N ALA A 18 -5.03 -4.41 -13.00
CA ALA A 18 -4.08 -5.06 -13.90
C ALA A 18 -2.68 -5.12 -13.27
N ILE A 19 -2.23 -4.01 -12.65
CA ILE A 19 -0.95 -3.94 -11.92
C ILE A 19 -0.93 -4.92 -10.75
N HIS A 20 -2.01 -4.99 -9.98
CA HIS A 20 -2.16 -5.92 -8.85
C HIS A 20 -2.09 -7.39 -9.27
N SER A 21 -2.79 -7.75 -10.35
CA SER A 21 -2.73 -9.09 -10.94
C SER A 21 -1.33 -9.44 -11.45
N TRP A 22 -0.68 -8.51 -12.16
CA TRP A 22 0.69 -8.69 -12.64
C TRP A 22 1.66 -8.91 -11.49
N LEU A 23 1.62 -8.07 -10.45
CA LEU A 23 2.54 -8.16 -9.32
C LEU A 23 2.35 -9.46 -8.54
N THR A 24 1.11 -9.90 -8.34
CA THR A 24 0.80 -11.20 -7.70
C THR A 24 1.48 -12.35 -8.43
N ARG A 25 1.47 -12.34 -9.78
CA ARG A 25 2.12 -13.37 -10.61
C ARG A 25 3.64 -13.30 -10.53
N VAL A 26 4.21 -12.09 -10.48
CA VAL A 26 5.65 -11.88 -10.31
C VAL A 26 6.12 -12.43 -8.96
N MET A 27 5.45 -12.05 -7.87
CA MET A 27 5.78 -12.51 -6.51
C MET A 27 5.66 -14.04 -6.40
N TYR A 28 4.56 -14.61 -6.91
CA TYR A 28 4.34 -16.05 -6.93
C TYR A 28 5.41 -16.80 -7.75
N ASN A 29 5.80 -16.30 -8.93
CA ASN A 29 6.84 -16.90 -9.75
C ASN A 29 8.20 -16.96 -9.03
N ARG A 30 8.54 -15.89 -8.31
CA ARG A 30 9.79 -15.78 -7.55
C ARG A 30 9.79 -16.75 -6.36
N ARG A 31 8.66 -16.86 -5.65
CA ARG A 31 8.45 -17.88 -4.62
C ARG A 31 8.65 -19.29 -5.17
N SER A 32 8.06 -19.62 -6.32
CA SER A 32 8.18 -20.97 -6.93
C SER A 32 9.63 -21.36 -7.26
N LYS A 33 10.51 -20.38 -7.48
CA LYS A 33 11.94 -20.60 -7.74
C LYS A 33 12.79 -20.66 -6.47
N ILE A 34 12.16 -20.74 -5.28
CA ILE A 34 12.83 -20.74 -3.96
C ILE A 34 13.78 -19.53 -3.84
N ASN A 35 13.38 -18.41 -4.43
CA ASN A 35 14.12 -17.17 -4.40
C ASN A 35 13.08 -16.02 -4.39
N PRO A 36 12.30 -15.89 -3.30
CA PRO A 36 11.23 -14.91 -3.20
C PRO A 36 11.78 -13.48 -3.16
N LEU A 37 10.97 -12.51 -3.59
CA LEU A 37 11.22 -11.11 -3.30
C LEU A 37 10.67 -10.83 -1.89
N TRP A 38 11.54 -10.40 -0.97
CA TRP A 38 11.16 -10.18 0.43
C TRP A 38 10.48 -8.83 0.63
N ASN A 39 9.36 -8.62 -0.07
CA ASN A 39 8.59 -7.40 0.00
C ASN A 39 7.13 -7.72 0.33
N THR A 40 6.51 -6.80 1.06
CA THR A 40 5.06 -6.73 1.19
C THR A 40 4.63 -5.41 0.58
N VAL A 41 3.76 -5.46 -0.42
CA VAL A 41 3.41 -4.32 -1.26
C VAL A 41 1.93 -4.02 -1.13
N VAL A 42 1.62 -2.74 -0.99
CA VAL A 42 0.25 -2.20 -1.07
C VAL A 42 0.16 -1.40 -2.36
N ILE A 43 -0.90 -1.64 -3.13
CA ILE A 43 -1.18 -1.00 -4.41
C ILE A 43 -2.46 -0.20 -4.24
N GLY A 44 -2.33 1.12 -4.25
CA GLY A 44 -3.45 2.06 -4.26
C GLY A 44 -3.60 2.70 -5.64
N GLY A 45 -4.84 2.86 -6.10
CA GLY A 45 -5.13 3.47 -7.39
C GLY A 45 -6.57 3.99 -7.46
N CYS A 46 -6.84 4.92 -8.37
CA CYS A 46 -8.18 5.31 -8.75
C CYS A 46 -8.29 5.18 -10.27
N TYR A 47 -9.33 4.53 -10.77
CA TYR A 47 -9.55 4.33 -12.20
C TYR A 47 -11.04 4.45 -12.51
N ASN A 48 -11.39 5.33 -13.45
CA ASN A 48 -12.78 5.62 -13.83
C ASN A 48 -13.70 5.96 -12.63
N GLY A 49 -13.19 6.69 -11.64
CA GLY A 49 -13.91 7.06 -10.42
C GLY A 49 -14.06 5.95 -9.38
N GLU A 50 -13.54 4.76 -9.65
CA GLU A 50 -13.49 3.66 -8.68
C GLU A 50 -12.13 3.64 -7.97
N SER A 51 -12.16 3.63 -6.64
CA SER A 51 -10.96 3.48 -5.83
C SER A 51 -10.60 2.00 -5.68
N PHE A 52 -9.31 1.69 -5.81
CA PHE A 52 -8.76 0.36 -5.67
C PHE A 52 -7.65 0.35 -4.62
N LEU A 53 -7.72 -0.63 -3.71
CA LEU A 53 -6.70 -0.83 -2.71
C LEU A 53 -6.43 -2.34 -2.53
N GLY A 54 -5.25 -2.77 -2.98
CA GLY A 54 -4.84 -4.16 -3.01
C GLY A 54 -3.55 -4.42 -2.22
N TYR A 55 -3.49 -5.58 -1.58
CA TYR A 55 -2.32 -6.10 -0.87
C TYR A 55 -1.68 -7.24 -1.68
N VAL A 56 -0.35 -7.35 -1.66
CA VAL A 56 0.41 -8.52 -2.13
C VAL A 56 1.61 -8.79 -1.22
N ASP A 57 1.80 -10.02 -0.75
CA ASP A 57 2.99 -10.42 0.01
C ASP A 57 4.03 -11.21 -0.80
N MET A 58 5.17 -11.51 -0.15
CA MET A 58 6.27 -12.30 -0.69
C MET A 58 5.87 -13.74 -1.10
N LEU A 59 4.76 -14.25 -0.58
CA LEU A 59 4.26 -15.59 -0.90
C LEU A 59 3.27 -15.58 -2.08
N GLY A 60 2.89 -14.39 -2.54
CA GLY A 60 1.88 -14.17 -3.57
C GLY A 60 0.45 -14.25 -3.03
N VAL A 61 0.24 -14.08 -1.72
CA VAL A 61 -1.10 -13.87 -1.15
C VAL A 61 -1.55 -12.47 -1.53
N ALA A 62 -2.74 -12.36 -2.10
CA ALA A 62 -3.29 -11.11 -2.58
C ALA A 62 -4.76 -10.97 -2.21
N TYR A 63 -5.15 -9.79 -1.73
CA TYR A 63 -6.54 -9.45 -1.42
C TYR A 63 -6.77 -7.93 -1.51
N GLU A 64 -8.04 -7.54 -1.53
CA GLU A 64 -8.48 -6.14 -1.58
C GLU A 64 -9.20 -5.81 -0.26
N ALA A 65 -8.96 -4.62 0.28
CA ALA A 65 -9.60 -4.16 1.50
C ALA A 65 -9.65 -2.62 1.54
N PRO A 66 -10.63 -2.01 2.24
CA PRO A 66 -10.73 -0.55 2.37
C PRO A 66 -9.58 0.05 3.18
N THR A 67 -8.93 -0.74 4.05
CA THR A 67 -7.76 -0.34 4.82
C THR A 67 -6.73 -1.47 4.81
N LEU A 68 -5.45 -1.13 4.58
CA LEU A 68 -4.33 -2.07 4.56
C LEU A 68 -3.13 -1.54 5.34
N ALA A 69 -2.40 -2.43 6.01
CA ALA A 69 -1.16 -2.13 6.72
C ALA A 69 -0.19 -3.30 6.54
N THR A 70 1.10 -3.01 6.57
CA THR A 70 2.16 -4.02 6.46
C THR A 70 3.03 -4.01 7.72
N GLY A 71 3.74 -5.12 7.98
CA GLY A 71 4.65 -5.23 9.12
C GLY A 71 3.97 -5.01 10.48
N TYR A 72 4.62 -4.25 11.36
CA TYR A 72 4.09 -3.91 12.69
C TYR A 72 2.80 -3.06 12.64
N GLY A 73 2.59 -2.29 11.58
CA GLY A 73 1.38 -1.50 11.38
C GLY A 73 0.10 -2.36 11.30
N ALA A 74 0.23 -3.63 10.89
CA ALA A 74 -0.89 -4.58 10.89
C ALA A 74 -1.39 -4.96 12.29
N TYR A 75 -0.57 -4.75 13.34
CA TYR A 75 -0.89 -5.12 14.72
C TYR A 75 -1.12 -3.93 15.66
N LEU A 76 -0.45 -2.80 15.39
CA LEU A 76 -0.44 -1.64 16.30
C LEU A 76 -1.40 -0.53 15.87
N ALA A 77 -1.38 -0.13 14.60
CA ALA A 77 -2.31 0.82 13.95
C ALA A 77 -1.79 1.13 12.53
N GLN A 78 -2.70 1.36 11.58
CA GLN A 78 -2.38 2.02 10.31
C GLN A 78 -1.90 3.46 10.59
N TYR A 79 -0.68 3.82 10.23
CA TYR A 79 -0.34 5.23 10.04
C TYR A 79 0.76 5.41 8.99
N GLU A 80 0.37 5.49 7.73
CA GLU A 80 1.00 6.30 6.69
C GLU A 80 -0.13 6.69 5.73
N ILE A 81 -0.22 7.97 5.33
CA ILE A 81 -1.31 8.47 4.49
C ILE A 81 -0.75 8.75 3.10
N ALA A 82 -1.18 7.96 2.13
CA ALA A 82 -1.02 8.28 0.71
C ALA A 82 -2.40 8.53 0.12
N ILE A 83 -2.62 9.71 -0.46
CA ILE A 83 -3.92 10.09 -1.03
C ILE A 83 -3.85 9.90 -2.54
N VAL A 84 -4.69 9.00 -3.06
CA VAL A 84 -4.87 8.81 -4.49
C VAL A 84 -6.23 9.38 -4.87
N THR A 85 -6.23 10.41 -5.72
CA THR A 85 -7.46 11.01 -6.25
C THR A 85 -7.49 10.87 -7.78
N GLU A 86 -8.64 11.16 -8.39
CA GLU A 86 -8.77 11.21 -9.87
C GLU A 86 -7.80 12.21 -10.51
N LYS A 87 -7.36 13.23 -9.76
CA LYS A 87 -6.47 14.29 -10.25
C LYS A 87 -4.99 13.89 -10.23
N GLY A 88 -4.65 12.83 -9.53
CA GLY A 88 -3.28 12.35 -9.40
C GLY A 88 -2.96 11.73 -8.04
N VAL A 89 -1.67 11.50 -7.83
CA VAL A 89 -1.13 10.98 -6.57
C VAL A 89 -0.40 12.10 -5.86
N GLU A 90 -0.89 12.43 -4.67
CA GLU A 90 -0.26 13.41 -3.79
C GLU A 90 0.52 12.66 -2.72
N LEU A 91 1.82 12.97 -2.62
CA LEU A 91 2.69 12.45 -1.58
C LEU A 91 2.96 13.58 -0.61
N GLU A 92 2.33 13.51 0.56
CA GLU A 92 2.69 14.41 1.65
C GLU A 92 3.99 13.90 2.30
N GLY A 93 4.94 14.82 2.49
CA GLY A 93 6.28 14.54 3.03
C GLY A 93 6.24 14.12 4.50
N PRO A 94 7.41 13.94 5.14
CA PRO A 94 7.47 13.33 6.47
C PRO A 94 6.66 14.13 7.50
N LEU A 95 5.49 13.60 7.84
CA LEU A 95 4.62 14.12 8.88
C LEU A 95 5.23 13.72 10.23
N THR A 96 5.43 14.70 11.10
CA THR A 96 5.77 14.42 12.50
C THR A 96 4.48 14.36 13.29
N LEU A 97 4.18 13.21 13.89
CA LEU A 97 3.07 13.09 14.83
C LEU A 97 3.43 13.85 16.11
N GLU A 98 2.57 14.75 16.55
CA GLU A 98 2.68 15.34 17.88
C GLU A 98 2.37 14.25 18.92
N ALA A 99 3.38 13.88 19.71
CA ALA A 99 3.19 12.95 20.81
C ALA A 99 2.57 13.68 22.02
N SER A 100 1.31 13.37 22.34
CA SER A 100 0.70 13.82 23.60
C SER A 100 1.07 12.86 24.73
N TRP A 101 1.57 13.44 25.82
CA TRP A 101 1.84 12.76 27.09
C TRP A 101 0.81 13.10 28.16
N ASP A 102 -0.36 13.63 27.78
CA ASP A 102 -1.40 14.04 28.74
C ASP A 102 -1.85 12.87 29.64
N ILE A 103 -1.74 11.64 29.12
CA ILE A 103 -2.00 10.41 29.87
C ILE A 103 -0.98 10.11 30.98
N ALA A 104 0.21 10.72 30.96
CA ALA A 104 1.24 10.48 31.98
C ALA A 104 0.78 10.93 33.37
N HIS A 105 -0.10 11.94 33.44
CA HIS A 105 -0.70 12.40 34.69
C HIS A 105 -1.86 11.51 35.18
N LEU A 106 -2.35 10.58 34.34
CA LEU A 106 -3.40 9.62 34.70
C LEU A 106 -2.84 8.36 35.37
N VAL A 107 -1.51 8.14 35.31
CA VAL A 107 -0.84 7.03 35.99
C VAL A 107 -0.16 7.58 37.23
N SER A 108 -0.85 7.49 38.37
CA SER A 108 -0.27 7.75 39.70
C SER A 108 -0.48 6.51 40.57
N GLY A 109 0.63 5.87 40.95
CA GLY A 109 0.62 4.66 41.78
C GLY A 109 1.21 3.45 41.06
N PHE A 110 2.52 3.28 41.20
CA PHE A 110 3.17 1.98 41.12
C PHE A 110 3.86 1.77 42.47
N GLU A 111 3.57 0.65 43.14
CA GLU A 111 4.40 0.14 44.24
C GLU A 111 5.73 -0.41 43.70
#